data_AF-A0A6I6F4I5-F1
#
_entry.id   AF-A0A6I6F4I5-F1
#
_cell.length_a   1.000
_cell.length_b   1.000
_cell.length_c   1.000
_cell.angle_alpha   90.00
_cell.angle_beta   90.00
_cell.angle_gamma   90.00
#
_symmetry.space_group_name_H-M   'P 1'
#
loop_
_entity.id
_entity.type
_entity.pdbx_description
1 polymer ?
#
loop_
_entity_poly.entity_id
_entity_poly.type
_entity_poly.pdbx_seq_one_letter_code
_entity_poly.pdbx_strand_id
1 'polypeptide(L)'
;MTGRKPLTTAQKVVLTAAFVPMLATGIAGGWGTYSNISRAYGSGTALGAVAAGEGATAVLALVLLGLTMLGQSSPWIIRVGLWALPAAASVMAAMAADDPGRTVIYAVTPMGMCVSAEGMAFLARRIVVHQDGHDAEAAAKAAAVVRSLAYHQARAANHPDKRVKKRSVRKSWRLARKVGLGDESLDGRLLDIQRERITHGADAALSGMFSVAAPGERLAIATGQPQSHTDIANHDETVEEPANRLGSDLHESTPEPGPTVPDSTTPEELARERVLEGLGLPTEAPKSVPVKSVAAVQSGPRRATGRVPESARSTRPTRSPQELLDEARTVTADWPDEGLTADAIRKAVRTSAANGRMLRDRLKAERAGGTEASAA
;
A
#
# COMPACT_ATOMS: atom_id res chain seq x y z
N MET A 1 4.41 15.26 -15.66
CA MET A 1 3.54 14.15 -16.12
C MET A 1 4.43 12.93 -16.36
N THR A 2 4.18 11.79 -15.72
CA THR A 2 4.87 10.53 -16.04
C THR A 2 4.28 9.92 -17.31
N GLY A 3 5.06 9.85 -18.39
CA GLY A 3 4.58 9.26 -19.65
C GLY A 3 4.19 7.80 -19.49
N ARG A 4 3.08 7.39 -20.12
CA ARG A 4 2.60 6.00 -20.10
C ARG A 4 3.69 5.05 -20.56
N LYS A 5 3.91 3.96 -19.81
CA LYS A 5 4.92 2.95 -20.17
C LYS A 5 4.32 1.95 -21.18
N PRO A 6 4.77 1.94 -22.46
CA PRO A 6 4.21 1.01 -23.44
C PRO A 6 4.67 -0.42 -23.16
N LEU A 7 3.75 -1.38 -23.34
CA LEU A 7 4.10 -2.80 -23.27
C LEU A 7 5.09 -3.18 -24.37
N THR A 8 6.14 -3.93 -24.03
CA THR A 8 7.09 -4.48 -25.00
C THR A 8 6.43 -5.56 -25.86
N THR A 9 6.98 -5.84 -27.05
CA THR A 9 6.45 -6.90 -27.94
C THR A 9 6.44 -8.27 -27.24
N ALA A 10 7.48 -8.60 -26.47
CA ALA A 10 7.54 -9.83 -25.68
C ALA A 10 6.44 -9.88 -24.60
N GLN A 11 6.20 -8.78 -23.88
CA GLN A 11 5.09 -8.69 -22.94
C GLN A 11 3.74 -8.89 -23.64
N LYS A 12 3.48 -8.23 -24.77
CA LYS A 12 2.25 -8.41 -25.55
C LYS A 12 2.02 -9.87 -25.95
N VAL A 13 3.05 -10.55 -26.46
CA VAL A 13 2.96 -11.98 -26.82
C VAL A 13 2.62 -12.85 -25.60
N VAL A 14 3.31 -12.68 -24.47
CA VAL A 14 3.04 -13.45 -23.24
C VAL A 14 1.65 -13.17 -22.67
N LEU A 15 1.21 -11.92 -22.67
CA LEU A 15 -0.12 -11.51 -22.18
C LEU A 15 -1.23 -12.09 -23.07
N THR A 16 -1.10 -12.05 -24.39
CA THR A 16 -2.04 -12.68 -25.32
C THR A 16 -2.05 -14.21 -25.15
N ALA A 17 -0.89 -14.84 -25.01
CA ALA A 17 -0.78 -16.28 -24.78
C ALA A 17 -1.39 -16.73 -23.44
N ALA A 18 -1.43 -15.86 -22.42
CA ALA A 18 -2.14 -16.11 -21.17
C ALA A 18 -3.66 -15.85 -21.28
N PHE A 19 -4.07 -14.84 -22.06
CA PHE A 19 -5.47 -14.44 -22.20
C PHE A 19 -6.30 -15.39 -23.10
N VAL A 20 -5.74 -15.84 -24.21
CA VAL A 20 -6.45 -16.69 -25.19
C VAL A 20 -7.00 -17.99 -24.57
N PRO A 21 -6.26 -18.75 -23.75
CA PRO A 21 -6.80 -19.90 -23.04
C PRO A 21 -7.96 -19.55 -22.09
N MET A 22 -7.89 -18.42 -21.37
CA MET A 22 -8.96 -18.01 -20.45
C MET A 22 -10.26 -17.68 -21.20
N LEU A 23 -10.15 -16.97 -22.34
CA LEU A 23 -11.29 -16.69 -23.21
C LEU A 23 -11.86 -17.98 -23.81
N ALA A 24 -11.00 -18.88 -24.28
CA ALA A 24 -11.41 -20.17 -24.84
C ALA A 24 -12.11 -21.06 -23.80
N THR A 25 -11.64 -21.09 -22.54
CA THR A 25 -12.32 -21.79 -21.43
C THR A 25 -13.69 -21.19 -21.14
N GLY A 26 -13.85 -19.87 -21.19
CA GLY A 26 -15.17 -19.22 -21.05
C GLY A 26 -16.15 -19.63 -22.16
N ILE A 27 -15.72 -19.56 -23.42
CA ILE A 27 -16.55 -19.94 -24.59
C ILE A 27 -16.90 -21.44 -24.55
N ALA A 28 -15.93 -22.31 -24.24
CA ALA A 28 -16.15 -23.75 -24.15
C ALA A 28 -17.07 -24.12 -22.96
N GLY A 29 -17.00 -23.38 -21.85
CA GLY A 29 -17.90 -23.53 -20.71
C GLY A 29 -19.36 -23.32 -21.12
N GLY A 30 -19.67 -22.18 -21.74
CA GLY A 30 -21.03 -21.86 -22.16
C GLY A 30 -21.57 -22.77 -23.28
N TRP A 31 -20.71 -23.18 -24.21
CA TRP A 31 -21.08 -24.23 -25.18
C TRP A 31 -21.40 -25.56 -24.48
N GLY A 32 -20.63 -25.91 -23.44
CA GLY A 32 -20.88 -27.07 -22.58
C GLY A 32 -22.25 -27.01 -21.91
N THR A 33 -22.57 -25.91 -21.22
CA THR A 33 -23.86 -25.68 -20.56
C THR A 33 -25.02 -25.74 -21.56
N TYR A 34 -24.92 -25.03 -22.69
CA TYR A 34 -25.92 -25.11 -23.76
C TYR A 34 -26.12 -26.55 -24.25
N SER A 35 -25.04 -27.30 -24.49
CA SER A 35 -25.12 -28.69 -24.93
C SER A 35 -25.74 -29.64 -23.88
N ASN A 36 -25.73 -29.26 -22.60
CA ASN A 36 -26.31 -30.07 -21.52
C ASN A 36 -27.81 -29.77 -21.37
N ILE A 37 -28.16 -28.48 -21.23
CA ILE A 37 -29.55 -28.04 -21.06
C ILE A 37 -30.38 -28.36 -22.32
N SER A 38 -29.81 -28.26 -23.53
CA SER A 38 -30.54 -28.55 -24.78
C SER A 38 -30.90 -30.03 -24.95
N ARG A 39 -30.11 -30.96 -24.38
CA ARG A 39 -30.44 -32.39 -24.34
C ARG A 39 -31.53 -32.74 -23.33
N ALA A 40 -31.67 -31.97 -22.25
CA ALA A 40 -32.67 -32.21 -21.21
C ALA A 40 -34.00 -31.45 -21.44
N TYR A 41 -33.96 -30.25 -22.01
CA TYR A 41 -35.11 -29.32 -22.08
C TYR A 41 -35.36 -28.70 -23.47
N GLY A 42 -34.62 -29.14 -24.50
CA GLY A 42 -34.73 -28.61 -25.87
C GLY A 42 -33.94 -27.31 -26.10
N SER A 43 -33.62 -27.03 -27.36
CA SER A 43 -32.73 -25.92 -27.77
C SER A 43 -33.25 -24.53 -27.41
N GLY A 44 -34.54 -24.26 -27.57
CA GLY A 44 -35.14 -22.96 -27.23
C GLY A 44 -35.05 -22.63 -25.74
N THR A 45 -35.43 -23.58 -24.88
CA THR A 45 -35.32 -23.48 -23.41
C THR A 45 -33.86 -23.30 -22.99
N ALA A 46 -32.95 -24.07 -23.61
CA ALA A 46 -31.52 -23.99 -23.33
C ALA A 46 -30.90 -22.65 -23.70
N LEU A 47 -31.27 -22.09 -24.87
CA LEU A 47 -30.79 -20.78 -25.30
C LEU A 47 -31.23 -19.68 -24.32
N GLY A 48 -32.50 -19.72 -23.89
CA GLY A 48 -33.02 -18.79 -22.89
C GLY A 48 -32.33 -18.90 -21.52
N ALA A 49 -32.15 -20.13 -21.02
CA ALA A 49 -31.48 -20.38 -19.74
C ALA A 49 -29.99 -19.96 -19.77
N VAL A 50 -29.27 -20.25 -20.86
CA VAL A 50 -27.89 -19.83 -21.08
C VAL A 50 -27.77 -18.32 -21.19
N ALA A 51 -28.64 -17.66 -21.97
CA ALA A 51 -28.64 -16.20 -22.09
C ALA A 51 -28.92 -15.51 -20.74
N ALA A 52 -29.84 -16.05 -19.93
CA ALA A 52 -30.16 -15.51 -18.62
C ALA A 52 -29.06 -15.73 -17.58
N GLY A 53 -28.48 -16.93 -17.50
CA GLY A 53 -27.44 -17.27 -16.52
C GLY A 53 -26.04 -16.85 -16.96
N GLU A 54 -25.56 -17.46 -18.04
CA GLU A 54 -24.19 -17.27 -18.52
C GLU A 54 -24.02 -15.93 -19.22
N GLY A 55 -25.02 -15.48 -19.99
CA GLY A 55 -25.04 -14.13 -20.55
C GLY A 55 -24.90 -13.04 -19.49
N ALA A 56 -25.59 -13.17 -18.35
CA ALA A 56 -25.42 -12.26 -17.21
C ALA A 56 -23.99 -12.32 -16.61
N THR A 57 -23.38 -13.52 -16.52
CA THR A 57 -21.98 -13.64 -16.05
C THR A 57 -20.97 -13.04 -17.03
N ALA A 58 -21.20 -13.19 -18.34
CA ALA A 58 -20.38 -12.59 -19.39
C ALA A 58 -20.50 -11.07 -19.37
N VAL A 59 -21.70 -10.51 -19.19
CA VAL A 59 -21.90 -9.06 -18.98
C VAL A 59 -21.15 -8.59 -17.73
N LEU A 60 -21.27 -9.28 -16.59
CA LEU A 60 -20.53 -8.90 -15.37
C LEU A 60 -19.01 -8.99 -15.55
N ALA A 61 -18.50 -9.99 -16.27
CA ALA A 61 -17.08 -10.11 -16.60
C ALA A 61 -16.60 -8.99 -17.55
N LEU A 62 -17.39 -8.64 -18.57
CA LEU A 62 -17.09 -7.53 -19.50
C LEU A 62 -17.15 -6.17 -18.80
N VAL A 63 -18.12 -5.94 -17.90
CA VAL A 63 -18.17 -4.71 -17.09
C VAL A 63 -16.99 -4.65 -16.12
N LEU A 64 -16.63 -5.77 -15.46
CA LEU A 64 -15.43 -5.84 -14.61
C LEU A 64 -14.15 -5.52 -15.39
N LEU A 65 -14.00 -6.09 -16.59
CA LEU A 65 -12.88 -5.85 -17.50
C LEU A 65 -12.84 -4.39 -17.98
N GLY A 66 -13.98 -3.83 -18.38
CA GLY A 66 -14.11 -2.44 -18.83
C GLY A 66 -13.77 -1.43 -17.74
N LEU A 67 -14.34 -1.59 -16.54
CA LEU A 67 -14.01 -0.75 -15.37
C LEU A 67 -12.52 -0.84 -15.02
N THR A 68 -11.93 -2.03 -15.15
CA THR A 68 -10.49 -2.24 -14.91
C THR A 68 -9.64 -1.53 -15.97
N MET A 69 -9.99 -1.63 -17.25
CA MET A 69 -9.35 -0.93 -18.38
C MET A 69 -9.50 0.60 -18.28
N LEU A 70 -10.59 1.09 -17.71
CA LEU A 70 -10.84 2.51 -17.42
C LEU A 70 -10.06 3.03 -16.19
N GLY A 71 -9.24 2.18 -15.54
CA GLY A 71 -8.52 2.57 -14.32
C GLY A 71 -9.44 2.84 -13.14
N GLN A 72 -10.61 2.20 -13.07
CA GLN A 72 -11.60 2.40 -11.99
C GLN A 72 -11.56 1.26 -10.96
N SER A 73 -11.94 1.58 -9.72
CA SER A 73 -11.98 0.57 -8.65
C SER A 73 -13.14 -0.39 -8.82
N SER A 74 -12.85 -1.68 -9.02
CA SER A 74 -13.82 -2.78 -9.14
C SER A 74 -14.89 -2.76 -8.01
N PRO A 75 -16.18 -2.52 -8.35
CA PRO A 75 -17.27 -2.56 -7.37
C PRO A 75 -17.52 -3.96 -6.83
N TRP A 76 -17.65 -4.08 -5.51
CA TRP A 76 -17.78 -5.39 -4.85
C TRP A 76 -19.04 -6.17 -5.28
N ILE A 77 -20.13 -5.47 -5.62
CA ILE A 77 -21.38 -6.07 -6.11
C ILE A 77 -21.14 -6.86 -7.41
N ILE A 78 -20.34 -6.33 -8.33
CA ILE A 78 -20.05 -6.98 -9.62
C ILE A 78 -19.27 -8.28 -9.39
N ARG A 79 -18.29 -8.28 -8.49
CA ARG A 79 -17.58 -9.51 -8.11
C ARG A 79 -18.51 -10.51 -7.41
N VAL A 80 -19.36 -10.08 -6.50
CA VAL A 80 -20.33 -10.97 -5.84
C VAL A 80 -21.28 -11.59 -6.88
N GLY A 81 -21.79 -10.83 -7.85
CA GLY A 81 -22.58 -11.39 -8.95
C GLY A 81 -21.80 -12.38 -9.82
N LEU A 82 -20.56 -12.05 -10.18
CA LEU A 82 -19.67 -12.89 -11.01
C LEU A 82 -19.35 -14.25 -10.36
N TRP A 83 -19.34 -14.33 -9.03
CA TRP A 83 -19.17 -15.58 -8.29
C TRP A 83 -20.50 -16.25 -7.93
N ALA A 84 -21.56 -15.49 -7.62
CA ALA A 84 -22.84 -16.04 -7.17
C ALA A 84 -23.63 -16.71 -8.31
N LEU A 85 -23.63 -16.13 -9.52
CA LEU A 85 -24.38 -16.71 -10.65
C LEU A 85 -23.83 -18.09 -11.08
N PRO A 86 -22.50 -18.30 -11.26
CA PRO A 86 -21.99 -19.63 -11.57
C PRO A 86 -22.02 -20.58 -10.38
N ALA A 87 -21.96 -20.10 -9.13
CA ALA A 87 -22.21 -20.95 -7.96
C ALA A 87 -23.66 -21.48 -7.94
N ALA A 88 -24.65 -20.65 -8.25
CA ALA A 88 -26.04 -21.08 -8.39
C ALA A 88 -26.22 -22.08 -9.55
N ALA A 89 -25.60 -21.82 -10.71
CA ALA A 89 -25.58 -22.75 -11.83
C ALA A 89 -24.92 -24.09 -11.46
N SER A 90 -23.82 -24.06 -10.69
CA SER A 90 -23.11 -25.25 -10.20
C SER A 90 -23.96 -26.09 -9.26
N VAL A 91 -24.76 -25.46 -8.39
CA VAL A 91 -25.72 -26.17 -7.52
C VAL A 91 -26.82 -26.82 -8.35
N MET A 92 -27.42 -26.12 -9.33
CA MET A 92 -28.43 -26.73 -10.20
C MET A 92 -27.85 -27.88 -11.04
N ALA A 93 -26.66 -27.70 -11.59
CA ALA A 93 -25.96 -28.72 -12.38
C ALA A 93 -25.55 -29.95 -11.53
N ALA A 94 -25.20 -29.77 -10.25
CA ALA A 94 -24.96 -30.86 -9.31
C ALA A 94 -26.24 -31.65 -9.01
N MET A 95 -27.37 -30.96 -8.79
CA MET A 95 -28.66 -31.57 -8.48
C MET A 95 -29.29 -32.29 -9.69
N ALA A 96 -28.80 -32.05 -10.90
CA ALA A 96 -29.27 -32.66 -12.16
C ALA A 96 -28.40 -33.85 -12.62
N ALA A 97 -27.53 -34.39 -11.77
CA ALA A 97 -26.61 -35.48 -12.11
C ALA A 97 -26.99 -36.81 -11.45
N ASP A 98 -27.04 -37.89 -12.24
CA ASP A 98 -27.51 -39.22 -11.80
C ASP A 98 -26.49 -40.02 -10.96
N ASP A 99 -25.23 -39.58 -10.94
CA ASP A 99 -24.06 -40.31 -10.45
C ASP A 99 -23.09 -39.30 -9.80
N PRO A 100 -22.56 -39.54 -8.59
CA PRO A 100 -21.58 -38.66 -7.95
C PRO A 100 -20.37 -38.30 -8.84
N GLY A 101 -19.95 -39.19 -9.75
CA GLY A 101 -18.92 -38.90 -10.74
C GLY A 101 -19.33 -37.80 -11.74
N ARG A 102 -20.59 -37.80 -12.18
CA ARG A 102 -21.18 -36.71 -13.00
C ARG A 102 -21.41 -35.46 -12.16
N THR A 103 -21.88 -35.60 -10.92
CA THR A 103 -22.15 -34.48 -9.99
C THR A 103 -20.93 -33.58 -9.82
N VAL A 104 -19.74 -34.16 -9.59
CA VAL A 104 -18.51 -33.36 -9.43
C VAL A 104 -18.14 -32.62 -10.72
N ILE A 105 -18.24 -33.27 -11.88
CA ILE A 105 -17.92 -32.65 -13.18
C ILE A 105 -18.88 -31.47 -13.45
N TYR A 106 -20.18 -31.71 -13.33
CA TYR A 106 -21.23 -30.72 -13.57
C TYR A 106 -21.20 -29.57 -12.56
N ALA A 107 -20.80 -29.80 -11.32
CA ALA A 107 -20.59 -28.76 -10.31
C ALA A 107 -19.34 -27.90 -10.56
N VAL A 108 -18.30 -28.44 -11.21
CA VAL A 108 -17.04 -27.73 -11.45
C VAL A 108 -17.07 -26.92 -12.74
N THR A 109 -17.80 -27.35 -13.77
CA THR A 109 -17.81 -26.66 -15.09
C THR A 109 -18.15 -25.17 -15.01
N PRO A 110 -19.22 -24.70 -14.34
CA PRO A 110 -19.54 -23.27 -14.31
C PRO A 110 -18.50 -22.45 -13.52
N MET A 111 -17.92 -23.03 -12.46
CA MET A 111 -16.89 -22.37 -11.66
C MET A 111 -15.60 -22.09 -12.44
N GLY A 112 -15.29 -22.87 -13.47
CA GLY A 112 -14.15 -22.62 -14.37
C GLY A 112 -14.22 -21.23 -15.03
N MET A 113 -15.43 -20.77 -15.36
CA MET A 113 -15.65 -19.45 -15.97
C MET A 113 -15.38 -18.30 -14.98
N CYS A 114 -15.70 -18.44 -13.68
CA CYS A 114 -15.32 -17.45 -12.65
C CYS A 114 -13.80 -17.26 -12.61
N VAL A 115 -13.05 -18.37 -12.60
CA VAL A 115 -11.59 -18.36 -12.51
C VAL A 115 -10.98 -17.72 -13.76
N SER A 116 -11.50 -18.02 -14.95
CA SER A 116 -11.09 -17.35 -16.19
C SER A 116 -11.41 -15.85 -16.17
N ALA A 117 -12.59 -15.44 -15.71
CA ALA A 117 -12.99 -14.03 -15.66
C ALA A 117 -12.17 -13.20 -14.66
N GLU A 118 -11.95 -13.69 -13.44
CA GLU A 118 -11.06 -13.04 -12.46
C GLU A 118 -9.59 -13.07 -12.93
N GLY A 119 -9.16 -14.12 -13.63
CA GLY A 119 -7.84 -14.19 -14.27
C GLY A 119 -7.64 -13.09 -15.33
N MET A 120 -8.61 -12.91 -16.22
CA MET A 120 -8.62 -11.85 -17.22
C MET A 120 -8.67 -10.45 -16.58
N ALA A 121 -9.49 -10.25 -15.54
CA ALA A 121 -9.56 -8.99 -14.80
C ALA A 121 -8.26 -8.67 -14.04
N PHE A 122 -7.60 -9.68 -13.46
CA PHE A 122 -6.28 -9.53 -12.83
C PHE A 122 -5.21 -9.14 -13.86
N LEU A 123 -5.19 -9.81 -15.03
CA LEU A 123 -4.25 -9.51 -16.11
C LEU A 123 -4.44 -8.09 -16.64
N ALA A 124 -5.70 -7.70 -16.88
CA ALA A 124 -6.10 -6.35 -17.26
C ALA A 124 -5.64 -5.30 -16.25
N ARG A 125 -5.86 -5.53 -14.94
CA ARG A 125 -5.41 -4.62 -13.88
C ARG A 125 -3.90 -4.49 -13.88
N ARG A 126 -3.15 -5.58 -14.05
CA ARG A 126 -1.67 -5.51 -14.05
C ARG A 126 -1.12 -4.78 -15.28
N ILE A 127 -1.82 -4.84 -16.42
CA ILE A 127 -1.51 -4.03 -17.61
C ILE A 127 -1.70 -2.54 -17.31
N VAL A 128 -2.87 -2.15 -16.79
CA VAL A 128 -3.18 -0.73 -16.49
C VAL A 128 -2.23 -0.15 -15.44
N VAL A 129 -1.99 -0.90 -14.35
CA VAL A 129 -1.01 -0.53 -13.31
C VAL A 129 0.40 -0.36 -13.87
N HIS A 130 0.79 -1.14 -14.89
CA HIS A 130 2.09 -0.97 -15.54
C HIS A 130 2.14 0.27 -16.45
N GLN A 131 1.07 0.54 -17.19
CA GLN A 131 1.00 1.62 -18.17
C GLN A 131 0.87 3.00 -17.50
N ASP A 132 -0.12 3.18 -16.62
CA ASP A 132 -0.42 4.46 -15.95
C ASP A 132 0.35 4.64 -14.63
N GLY A 133 0.95 3.57 -14.08
CA GLY A 133 1.80 3.63 -12.89
C GLY A 133 1.08 3.70 -11.55
N HIS A 134 -0.26 3.63 -11.53
CA HIS A 134 -1.09 3.66 -10.33
C HIS A 134 -2.12 2.52 -10.28
N ASP A 135 -2.44 2.04 -9.07
CA ASP A 135 -3.48 1.02 -8.85
C ASP A 135 -4.72 1.64 -8.21
N ALA A 136 -5.79 1.77 -8.99
CA ALA A 136 -7.06 2.36 -8.55
C ALA A 136 -7.77 1.58 -7.44
N GLU A 137 -7.59 0.26 -7.37
CA GLU A 137 -8.16 -0.56 -6.30
C GLU A 137 -7.36 -0.40 -5.00
N ALA A 138 -6.03 -0.27 -5.10
CA ALA A 138 -5.18 0.10 -3.96
C ALA A 138 -5.49 1.52 -3.46
N ALA A 139 -5.61 2.50 -4.37
CA ALA A 139 -5.97 3.88 -4.04
C ALA A 139 -7.35 3.98 -3.36
N ALA A 140 -8.37 3.28 -3.88
CA ALA A 140 -9.69 3.22 -3.27
C ALA A 140 -9.66 2.60 -1.85
N LYS A 141 -8.85 1.55 -1.64
CA LYS A 141 -8.63 0.93 -0.33
C LYS A 141 -7.90 1.88 0.64
N ALA A 142 -6.86 2.57 0.18
CA ALA A 142 -6.14 3.57 0.97
C ALA A 142 -7.06 4.74 1.37
N ALA A 143 -7.83 5.29 0.43
CA ALA A 143 -8.81 6.34 0.68
C ALA A 143 -9.90 5.90 1.67
N ALA A 144 -10.37 4.65 1.61
CA ALA A 144 -11.30 4.10 2.60
C ALA A 144 -10.67 3.98 4.01
N VAL A 145 -9.39 3.59 4.11
CA VAL A 145 -8.65 3.61 5.38
C VAL A 145 -8.56 5.04 5.92
N VAL A 146 -8.14 6.02 5.10
CA VAL A 146 -7.98 7.43 5.51
C VAL A 146 -9.32 8.05 5.94
N ARG A 147 -10.41 7.88 5.16
CA ARG A 147 -11.76 8.35 5.56
C ARG A 147 -12.20 7.74 6.90
N SER A 148 -12.00 6.44 7.09
CA SER A 148 -12.35 5.78 8.35
C SER A 148 -11.45 6.18 9.53
N LEU A 149 -10.19 6.54 9.26
CA LEU A 149 -9.25 7.08 10.25
C LEU A 149 -9.73 8.47 10.71
N ALA A 150 -10.01 9.38 9.78
CA ALA A 150 -10.53 10.72 10.06
C ALA A 150 -11.83 10.67 10.89
N TYR A 151 -12.80 9.84 10.47
CA TYR A 151 -14.04 9.61 11.23
C TYR A 151 -13.75 9.13 12.68
N HIS A 152 -12.80 8.21 12.87
CA HIS A 152 -12.46 7.73 14.21
C HIS A 152 -11.62 8.70 15.05
N GLN A 153 -10.90 9.66 14.44
CA GLN A 153 -10.27 10.77 15.15
C GLN A 153 -11.29 11.84 15.57
N ALA A 154 -12.14 12.31 14.64
CA ALA A 154 -13.22 13.26 14.95
C ALA A 154 -14.16 12.72 16.05
N ARG A 155 -14.53 11.44 15.96
CA ARG A 155 -15.35 10.76 16.99
C ARG A 155 -14.56 10.40 18.27
N ALA A 156 -13.23 10.44 18.25
CA ALA A 156 -12.43 10.36 19.47
C ALA A 156 -12.39 11.71 20.20
N ALA A 157 -12.32 12.83 19.47
CA ALA A 157 -12.38 14.17 20.02
C ALA A 157 -13.77 14.51 20.57
N ASN A 158 -14.82 14.36 19.76
CA ASN A 158 -16.08 15.09 19.98
C ASN A 158 -17.22 14.27 20.63
N HIS A 159 -17.13 12.93 20.65
CA HIS A 159 -18.25 12.08 21.09
C HIS A 159 -18.45 12.08 22.63
N PRO A 160 -19.66 12.29 23.18
CA PRO A 160 -19.86 12.47 24.63
C PRO A 160 -19.42 11.27 25.48
N ASP A 161 -19.79 10.04 25.10
CA ASP A 161 -19.39 8.84 25.87
C ASP A 161 -17.87 8.56 25.81
N LYS A 162 -17.23 8.60 26.99
CA LYS A 162 -15.82 8.25 27.23
C LYS A 162 -15.46 6.82 26.75
N ARG A 163 -16.38 5.85 26.80
CA ARG A 163 -16.15 4.48 26.29
C ARG A 163 -16.07 4.49 24.76
N VAL A 164 -16.95 5.21 24.06
CA VAL A 164 -16.86 5.42 22.60
C VAL A 164 -15.62 6.24 22.22
N LYS A 165 -15.22 7.29 22.96
CA LYS A 165 -13.92 7.98 22.72
C LYS A 165 -12.77 6.96 22.76
N LYS A 166 -12.62 6.19 23.85
CA LYS A 166 -11.55 5.19 24.03
C LYS A 166 -11.59 4.06 22.99
N ARG A 167 -12.78 3.62 22.55
CA ARG A 167 -12.96 2.67 21.43
C ARG A 167 -12.52 3.27 20.09
N SER A 168 -12.81 4.55 19.85
CA SER A 168 -12.48 5.25 18.60
C SER A 168 -10.97 5.51 18.51
N VAL A 169 -10.32 5.99 19.58
CA VAL A 169 -8.83 6.08 19.67
C VAL A 169 -8.17 4.73 19.40
N ARG A 170 -8.65 3.63 20.01
CA ARG A 170 -8.11 2.29 19.74
C ARG A 170 -8.31 1.85 18.28
N LYS A 171 -9.34 2.34 17.59
CA LYS A 171 -9.59 2.04 16.17
C LYS A 171 -8.80 2.95 15.23
N SER A 172 -8.59 4.23 15.54
CA SER A 172 -7.70 5.10 14.77
C SER A 172 -6.25 4.59 14.80
N TRP A 173 -5.71 4.20 15.97
CA TRP A 173 -4.40 3.54 16.05
C TRP A 173 -4.30 2.23 15.23
N ARG A 174 -5.40 1.46 15.11
CA ARG A 174 -5.43 0.25 14.25
C ARG A 174 -5.49 0.57 12.76
N LEU A 175 -6.03 1.73 12.39
CA LEU A 175 -6.16 2.21 11.01
C LEU A 175 -4.91 2.97 10.54
N ALA A 176 -4.26 3.73 11.42
CA ALA A 176 -2.98 4.40 11.17
C ALA A 176 -1.91 3.40 10.70
N ARG A 177 -1.83 2.23 11.35
CA ARG A 177 -0.96 1.09 10.93
C ARG A 177 -1.36 0.43 9.59
N LYS A 178 -2.35 0.96 8.87
CA LYS A 178 -2.76 0.56 7.52
C LYS A 178 -2.60 1.67 6.48
N VAL A 179 -2.32 2.91 6.90
CA VAL A 179 -2.01 4.01 5.97
C VAL A 179 -0.69 3.68 5.27
N GLY A 180 -0.63 3.91 3.96
CA GLY A 180 0.54 3.59 3.13
C GLY A 180 0.76 2.11 2.79
N LEU A 181 0.02 1.17 3.38
CA LEU A 181 0.17 -0.25 3.02
C LEU A 181 -0.31 -0.50 1.58
N GLY A 182 0.62 -0.77 0.68
CA GLY A 182 0.35 -1.10 -0.72
C GLY A 182 0.30 0.08 -1.68
N ASP A 183 0.74 1.28 -1.26
CA ASP A 183 1.03 2.38 -2.18
C ASP A 183 2.54 2.43 -2.46
N GLU A 184 2.96 1.70 -3.50
CA GLU A 184 4.36 1.67 -3.98
C GLU A 184 4.88 3.07 -4.35
N SER A 185 3.99 4.01 -4.67
CA SER A 185 4.35 5.39 -5.03
C SER A 185 4.42 6.35 -3.84
N LEU A 186 3.98 5.93 -2.65
CA LEU A 186 4.05 6.78 -1.44
C LEU A 186 5.48 6.89 -0.90
N ASP A 187 6.25 5.80 -0.92
CA ASP A 187 7.59 5.75 -0.33
C ASP A 187 8.55 6.73 -1.03
N GLY A 188 8.55 6.73 -2.37
CA GLY A 188 9.26 7.71 -3.18
C GLY A 188 8.82 9.16 -2.85
N ARG A 189 7.51 9.44 -2.90
CA ARG A 189 6.99 10.78 -2.57
C ARG A 189 7.34 11.24 -1.15
N LEU A 190 7.38 10.35 -0.16
CA LEU A 190 7.78 10.68 1.20
C LEU A 190 9.28 11.02 1.29
N LEU A 191 10.13 10.29 0.56
CA LEU A 191 11.56 10.60 0.46
C LEU A 191 11.82 11.91 -0.31
N ASP A 192 11.03 12.21 -1.34
CA ASP A 192 11.10 13.47 -2.08
C ASP A 192 10.67 14.66 -1.20
N ILE A 193 9.53 14.57 -0.51
CA ILE A 193 9.06 15.58 0.47
C ILE A 193 10.05 15.74 1.64
N GLN A 194 10.68 14.65 2.09
CA GLN A 194 11.71 14.71 3.12
C GLN A 194 12.96 15.44 2.62
N ARG A 195 13.39 15.15 1.38
CA ARG A 195 14.53 15.82 0.73
C ARG A 195 14.27 17.31 0.54
N GLU A 196 13.09 17.67 0.02
CA GLU A 196 12.63 19.05 -0.15
C GLU A 196 12.66 19.84 1.17
N ARG A 197 12.13 19.27 2.26
CA ARG A 197 12.17 19.89 3.60
C ARG A 197 13.59 20.01 4.14
N ILE A 198 14.47 19.03 3.89
CA ILE A 198 15.88 19.10 4.29
C ILE A 198 16.60 20.19 3.48
N THR A 199 16.35 20.31 2.17
CA THR A 199 16.92 21.36 1.33
C THR A 199 16.46 22.75 1.78
N HIS A 200 15.16 22.97 2.00
CA HIS A 200 14.66 24.25 2.52
C HIS A 200 15.20 24.58 3.92
N GLY A 201 15.32 23.60 4.81
CA GLY A 201 15.92 23.79 6.13
C GLY A 201 17.41 24.14 6.07
N ALA A 202 18.15 23.53 5.13
CA ALA A 202 19.56 23.85 4.89
C ALA A 202 19.74 25.23 4.24
N ASP A 203 18.89 25.59 3.28
CA ASP A 203 18.90 26.90 2.61
C ASP A 203 18.62 28.04 3.61
N ALA A 204 17.60 27.89 4.46
CA ALA A 204 17.31 28.84 5.53
C ALA A 204 18.47 28.96 6.55
N ALA A 205 19.14 27.86 6.89
CA ALA A 205 20.31 27.88 7.78
C ALA A 205 21.53 28.55 7.12
N LEU A 206 21.79 28.30 5.84
CA LEU A 206 22.87 28.95 5.08
C LEU A 206 22.59 30.45 4.91
N SER A 207 21.35 30.83 4.63
CA SER A 207 20.91 32.22 4.58
C SER A 207 21.20 32.95 5.90
N GLY A 208 20.84 32.36 7.05
CA GLY A 208 21.17 32.89 8.38
C GLY A 208 22.66 32.88 8.76
N MET A 209 23.50 32.11 8.07
CA MET A 209 24.96 32.13 8.23
C MET A 209 25.65 33.18 7.33
N PHE A 210 25.10 33.43 6.15
CA PHE A 210 25.65 34.41 5.18
C PHE A 210 25.00 35.80 5.27
N SER A 211 23.90 35.95 6.00
CA SER A 211 23.37 37.24 6.42
C SER A 211 24.37 37.92 7.37
N VAL A 212 25.25 38.76 6.80
CA VAL A 212 26.13 39.63 7.57
C VAL A 212 25.26 40.56 8.40
N ALA A 213 25.15 40.28 9.70
CA ALA A 213 24.37 41.09 10.65
C ALA A 213 24.71 42.58 10.47
N ALA A 214 23.69 43.36 10.15
CA ALA A 214 23.83 44.78 9.79
C ALA A 214 24.52 45.54 10.95
N PRO A 215 25.34 46.57 10.66
CA PRO A 215 26.22 47.17 11.67
C PRO A 215 25.51 47.75 12.90
N GLY A 216 24.20 48.05 12.83
CA GLY A 216 23.39 48.45 13.99
C GLY A 216 23.20 47.35 15.04
N GLU A 217 23.13 46.07 14.64
CA GLU A 217 22.86 44.97 15.58
C GLU A 217 24.10 44.61 16.41
N ARG A 218 25.30 44.79 15.85
CA ARG A 218 26.58 44.63 16.57
C ARG A 218 26.77 45.66 17.69
N LEU A 219 26.14 46.84 17.58
CA LEU A 219 26.14 47.86 18.63
C LEU A 219 25.22 47.47 19.81
N ALA A 220 24.03 46.92 19.54
CA ALA A 220 23.10 46.50 20.58
C ALA A 220 23.67 45.38 21.48
N ILE A 221 24.38 44.42 20.89
CA ILE A 221 25.04 43.32 21.62
C ILE A 221 26.17 43.86 22.53
N ALA A 222 26.80 44.98 22.17
CA ALA A 222 27.88 45.58 22.96
C ALA A 222 27.38 46.45 24.13
N THR A 223 26.16 46.99 24.07
CA THR A 223 25.58 47.85 25.14
C THR A 223 24.57 47.15 26.05
N GLY A 224 24.13 45.92 25.72
CA GLY A 224 23.36 45.07 26.63
C GLY A 224 21.93 45.56 26.91
N GLN A 225 21.36 46.42 26.06
CA GLN A 225 19.96 46.83 26.20
C GLN A 225 19.00 45.74 25.70
N PRO A 226 17.84 45.53 26.37
CA PRO A 226 16.80 44.63 25.87
C PRO A 226 16.18 45.21 24.59
N GLN A 227 16.00 44.36 23.57
CA GLN A 227 15.35 44.74 22.31
C GLN A 227 13.84 44.98 22.54
N SER A 228 13.46 46.24 22.74
CA SER A 228 12.09 46.69 22.50
C SER A 228 11.82 46.70 21.00
N HIS A 229 10.83 45.93 20.54
CA HIS A 229 10.30 46.09 19.19
C HIS A 229 9.76 47.52 19.03
N THR A 230 10.15 48.18 17.93
CA THR A 230 9.52 49.42 17.45
C THR A 230 9.06 49.18 16.02
N ASP A 231 7.77 49.36 15.79
CA ASP A 231 7.13 49.13 14.49
C ASP A 231 7.60 50.11 13.41
N ILE A 232 7.44 49.71 12.15
CA ILE A 232 7.49 50.64 11.02
C ILE A 232 6.14 50.57 10.28
N ALA A 233 5.34 51.60 10.53
CA ALA A 233 4.29 52.17 9.68
C ALA A 233 3.48 51.25 8.75
N ASN A 234 2.19 51.10 9.09
CA ASN A 234 1.12 51.35 8.13
C ASN A 234 0.27 52.51 8.66
N HIS A 235 -0.16 53.40 7.78
CA HIS A 235 -0.91 54.62 8.13
C HIS A 235 -1.99 54.83 7.08
N ASP A 236 -3.25 54.69 7.48
CA ASP A 236 -4.43 55.19 6.74
C ASP A 236 -5.61 55.38 7.70
N GLU A 237 -6.49 56.35 7.41
CA GLU A 237 -7.47 56.91 8.37
C GLU A 237 -8.75 57.42 7.67
N THR A 238 -9.97 57.31 8.21
CA THR A 238 -10.45 56.77 9.50
C THR A 238 -11.51 55.65 9.26
N VAL A 239 -12.71 55.43 9.83
CA VAL A 239 -13.66 56.09 10.76
C VAL A 239 -14.43 54.99 11.52
N GLU A 240 -14.97 55.29 12.70
CA GLU A 240 -15.70 54.34 13.56
C GLU A 240 -17.12 53.97 13.11
N GLU A 241 -17.64 52.91 13.74
CA GLU A 241 -19.04 52.45 13.81
C GLU A 241 -20.04 53.53 14.33
N PRO A 242 -21.40 53.39 14.30
CA PRO A 242 -22.10 52.15 14.68
C PRO A 242 -23.51 51.81 14.09
N ALA A 243 -23.91 50.56 14.37
CA ALA A 243 -25.26 50.12 14.80
C ALA A 243 -26.48 49.96 13.84
N ASN A 244 -27.13 48.80 14.04
CA ASN A 244 -28.58 48.52 13.97
C ASN A 244 -29.37 48.65 12.65
N ARG A 245 -29.82 47.51 12.10
CA ARG A 245 -31.24 47.06 12.23
C ARG A 245 -31.53 45.65 11.69
N LEU A 246 -32.67 45.10 12.12
CA LEU A 246 -33.30 43.88 11.58
C LEU A 246 -33.77 44.07 10.13
N GLY A 247 -33.80 42.97 9.38
CA GLY A 247 -34.44 42.88 8.07
C GLY A 247 -34.66 41.43 7.64
N SER A 248 -35.89 40.93 7.83
CA SER A 248 -36.42 39.80 7.06
C SER A 248 -36.81 40.32 5.66
N ASP A 249 -36.69 39.50 4.61
CA ASP A 249 -37.89 39.03 3.87
C ASP A 249 -37.57 38.12 2.68
N LEU A 250 -38.58 37.35 2.28
CA LEU A 250 -38.58 36.52 1.08
C LEU A 250 -38.70 37.39 -0.18
N HIS A 251 -37.96 37.01 -1.22
CA HIS A 251 -38.53 37.12 -2.57
C HIS A 251 -38.12 35.96 -3.48
N GLU A 252 -39.13 35.39 -4.15
CA GLU A 252 -39.01 34.37 -5.19
C GLU A 252 -39.45 35.03 -6.51
N SER A 253 -38.56 35.11 -7.51
CA SER A 253 -38.91 35.34 -8.91
C SER A 253 -37.76 35.07 -9.87
N THR A 254 -38.10 34.65 -11.08
CA THR A 254 -37.26 34.32 -12.24
C THR A 254 -38.07 34.82 -13.45
N PRO A 255 -37.51 35.56 -14.44
CA PRO A 255 -36.69 34.94 -15.50
C PRO A 255 -35.60 35.81 -16.22
N GLU A 256 -34.71 35.09 -16.92
CA GLU A 256 -34.02 35.33 -18.23
C GLU A 256 -33.78 36.73 -18.88
N PRO A 257 -32.84 36.88 -19.85
CA PRO A 257 -31.65 36.06 -20.19
C PRO A 257 -30.34 36.83 -20.60
N GLY A 258 -29.17 36.31 -20.17
CA GLY A 258 -27.84 36.50 -20.81
C GLY A 258 -27.10 37.85 -20.62
N PRO A 259 -25.82 37.99 -21.04
CA PRO A 259 -24.96 37.02 -21.74
C PRO A 259 -23.62 36.64 -21.05
N THR A 260 -23.05 35.52 -21.50
CA THR A 260 -21.67 34.99 -21.36
C THR A 260 -20.54 35.76 -20.63
N VAL A 261 -20.01 35.16 -19.55
CA VAL A 261 -18.55 35.05 -19.27
C VAL A 261 -18.30 33.64 -18.66
N PRO A 262 -17.25 32.89 -19.04
CA PRO A 262 -17.00 31.55 -18.50
C PRO A 262 -16.03 31.56 -17.31
N ASP A 263 -16.56 31.69 -16.09
CA ASP A 263 -15.84 31.29 -14.87
C ASP A 263 -16.79 30.69 -13.83
N SER A 264 -16.43 29.53 -13.28
CA SER A 264 -17.11 28.80 -12.19
C SER A 264 -16.30 27.55 -11.84
N THR A 265 -15.41 27.67 -10.86
CA THR A 265 -14.91 26.51 -10.11
C THR A 265 -16.08 25.72 -9.50
N THR A 266 -15.96 24.39 -9.48
CA THR A 266 -17.10 23.56 -9.05
C THR A 266 -17.37 23.71 -7.54
N PRO A 267 -18.64 23.63 -7.07
CA PRO A 267 -18.93 23.68 -5.64
C PRO A 267 -18.25 22.60 -4.79
N GLU A 268 -17.77 21.51 -5.40
CA GLU A 268 -16.96 20.49 -4.72
C GLU A 268 -15.57 21.02 -4.30
N GLU A 269 -15.04 22.03 -4.98
CA GLU A 269 -13.71 22.61 -4.75
C GLU A 269 -13.69 23.49 -3.50
N LEU A 270 -14.66 24.42 -3.38
CA LEU A 270 -14.92 25.18 -2.16
C LEU A 270 -15.28 24.26 -0.96
N ALA A 271 -15.91 23.12 -1.23
CA ALA A 271 -16.18 22.10 -0.20
C ALA A 271 -14.91 21.33 0.24
N ARG A 272 -13.90 21.18 -0.63
CA ARG A 272 -12.58 20.65 -0.24
C ARG A 272 -11.78 21.67 0.55
N GLU A 273 -11.79 22.93 0.13
CA GLU A 273 -11.01 24.01 0.74
C GLU A 273 -11.40 24.24 2.20
N ARG A 274 -12.71 24.40 2.48
CA ARG A 274 -13.24 24.48 3.85
C ARG A 274 -13.00 23.21 4.70
N VAL A 275 -12.84 22.05 4.06
CA VAL A 275 -12.49 20.79 4.75
C VAL A 275 -10.99 20.69 5.04
N LEU A 276 -10.11 21.38 4.31
CA LEU A 276 -8.71 21.53 4.70
C LEU A 276 -8.52 22.56 5.81
N GLU A 277 -9.17 23.71 5.72
CA GLU A 277 -9.09 24.79 6.71
C GLU A 277 -9.52 24.31 8.11
N GLY A 278 -10.58 23.49 8.17
CA GLY A 278 -11.05 22.85 9.40
C GLY A 278 -10.13 21.77 10.01
N LEU A 279 -8.94 21.49 9.45
CA LEU A 279 -8.02 20.48 10.00
C LEU A 279 -7.09 20.98 11.12
N GLY A 280 -6.98 22.30 11.32
CA GLY A 280 -6.25 22.87 12.48
C GLY A 280 -4.80 22.41 12.60
N LEU A 281 -4.09 22.29 11.48
CA LEU A 281 -2.66 21.94 11.47
C LEU A 281 -1.83 23.14 11.97
N PRO A 282 -0.95 22.98 12.98
CA PRO A 282 -0.21 24.10 13.54
C PRO A 282 0.91 24.57 12.60
N THR A 283 0.92 25.88 12.32
CA THR A 283 1.93 26.56 11.49
C THR A 283 3.19 26.96 12.29
N GLU A 284 3.23 26.75 13.60
CA GLU A 284 4.35 27.15 14.45
C GLU A 284 5.49 26.10 14.47
N ALA A 285 6.72 26.54 14.19
CA ALA A 285 7.89 25.67 14.18
C ALA A 285 8.32 25.29 15.62
N PRO A 286 8.53 24.00 15.92
CA PRO A 286 8.90 23.57 17.27
C PRO A 286 10.34 24.00 17.63
N LYS A 287 10.46 24.90 18.61
CA LYS A 287 11.75 25.33 19.19
C LYS A 287 12.55 24.12 19.70
N SER A 288 13.83 24.08 19.38
CA SER A 288 14.72 22.94 19.64
C SER A 288 15.09 22.80 21.12
N VAL A 289 14.43 21.87 21.82
CA VAL A 289 14.91 21.35 23.11
C VAL A 289 16.05 20.34 22.90
N PRO A 290 17.13 20.37 23.72
CA PRO A 290 18.29 19.51 23.53
C PRO A 290 17.93 18.03 23.80
N VAL A 291 18.10 17.19 22.78
CA VAL A 291 17.79 15.76 22.87
C VAL A 291 18.84 15.03 23.71
N LYS A 292 18.45 14.66 24.94
CA LYS A 292 19.23 13.76 25.79
C LYS A 292 19.32 12.38 25.13
N SER A 293 20.53 11.82 25.04
CA SER A 293 20.80 10.58 24.32
C SER A 293 20.00 9.39 24.87
N VAL A 294 19.19 8.76 24.01
CA VAL A 294 18.38 7.59 24.36
C VAL A 294 19.21 6.32 24.15
N ALA A 295 19.31 5.50 25.19
CA ALA A 295 20.05 4.25 25.17
C ALA A 295 19.45 3.22 24.18
N ALA A 296 20.27 2.29 23.71
CA ALA A 296 19.88 1.31 22.68
C ALA A 296 18.62 0.51 23.06
N VAL A 297 17.60 0.57 22.21
CA VAL A 297 16.33 -0.13 22.41
C VAL A 297 16.56 -1.65 22.33
N GLN A 298 16.31 -2.34 23.44
CA GLN A 298 16.38 -3.81 23.48
C GLN A 298 15.35 -4.44 22.53
N SER A 299 15.75 -5.51 21.85
CA SER A 299 14.88 -6.19 20.88
C SER A 299 13.67 -6.82 21.57
N GLY A 300 12.48 -6.28 21.31
CA GLY A 300 11.23 -6.82 21.83
C GLY A 300 10.99 -8.28 21.38
N PRO A 301 10.29 -9.09 22.20
CA PRO A 301 10.12 -10.51 21.95
C PRO A 301 9.42 -10.77 20.60
N ARG A 302 10.09 -11.55 19.74
CA ARG A 302 9.55 -11.90 18.41
C ARG A 302 8.27 -12.70 18.57
N ARG A 303 7.24 -12.29 17.81
CA ARG A 303 5.98 -13.01 17.70
C ARG A 303 6.25 -14.43 17.18
N ALA A 304 5.67 -15.46 17.81
CA ALA A 304 5.88 -16.84 17.41
C ALA A 304 5.43 -17.07 15.96
N THR A 305 6.40 -17.30 15.07
CA THR A 305 6.14 -17.91 13.75
C THR A 305 5.66 -19.33 14.00
N GLY A 306 4.51 -19.70 13.43
CA GLY A 306 3.98 -21.06 13.55
C GLY A 306 4.97 -22.11 13.06
N ARG A 307 4.89 -23.34 13.61
CA ARG A 307 5.75 -24.46 13.20
C ARG A 307 5.68 -24.65 11.68
N VAL A 308 6.84 -24.58 11.03
CA VAL A 308 6.95 -24.79 9.58
C VAL A 308 6.41 -26.18 9.21
N PRO A 309 5.49 -26.29 8.23
CA PRO A 309 4.96 -27.56 7.73
C PRO A 309 6.06 -28.52 7.31
N GLU A 310 5.83 -29.83 7.42
CA GLU A 310 6.88 -30.82 7.16
C GLU A 310 7.23 -30.92 5.68
N SER A 311 6.28 -30.67 4.79
CA SER A 311 6.48 -30.46 3.35
C SER A 311 7.35 -29.23 3.01
N ALA A 312 7.55 -28.30 3.95
CA ALA A 312 8.38 -27.10 3.79
C ALA A 312 9.70 -27.18 4.56
N ARG A 313 10.03 -28.33 5.18
CA ARG A 313 11.37 -28.58 5.72
C ARG A 313 12.25 -29.15 4.62
N SER A 314 13.48 -28.64 4.48
CA SER A 314 14.43 -29.17 3.52
C SER A 314 14.83 -30.60 3.89
N THR A 315 14.69 -31.54 2.96
CA THR A 315 15.18 -32.93 3.06
C THR A 315 16.70 -33.06 3.00
N ARG A 316 17.42 -31.94 2.86
CA ARG A 316 18.89 -31.89 2.80
C ARG A 316 19.49 -32.36 4.14
N PRO A 317 20.44 -33.31 4.14
CA PRO A 317 21.19 -33.69 5.34
C PRO A 317 21.82 -32.46 6.01
N THR A 318 21.69 -32.38 7.33
CA THR A 318 22.32 -31.32 8.12
C THR A 318 23.77 -31.70 8.36
N ARG A 319 24.72 -30.92 7.82
CA ARG A 319 26.16 -31.13 8.07
C ARG A 319 26.44 -31.19 9.58
N SER A 320 27.17 -32.21 10.03
CA SER A 320 27.48 -32.36 11.45
C SER A 320 28.42 -31.25 11.96
N PRO A 321 28.48 -30.99 13.27
CA PRO A 321 29.44 -30.03 13.84
C PRO A 321 30.91 -30.36 13.52
N GLN A 322 31.22 -31.64 13.29
CA GLN A 322 32.58 -32.10 12.99
C GLN A 322 32.92 -31.90 11.51
N GLU A 323 32.03 -32.25 10.57
CA GLU A 323 32.18 -31.89 9.14
C GLU A 323 32.40 -30.38 8.95
N LEU A 324 31.68 -29.56 9.71
CA LEU A 324 31.83 -28.10 9.68
C LEU A 324 33.17 -27.61 10.26
N LEU A 325 33.80 -28.36 11.17
CA LEU A 325 35.14 -28.07 11.68
C LEU A 325 36.21 -28.45 10.65
N ASP A 326 36.10 -29.62 10.04
CA ASP A 326 37.06 -30.09 9.04
C ASP A 326 37.02 -29.23 7.77
N GLU A 327 35.82 -28.89 7.27
CA GLU A 327 35.65 -27.91 6.18
C GLU A 327 36.23 -26.53 6.55
N ALA A 328 36.06 -26.09 7.81
CA ALA A 328 36.63 -24.83 8.27
C ALA A 328 38.16 -24.86 8.37
N ARG A 329 38.77 -25.98 8.78
CA ARG A 329 40.24 -26.15 8.80
C ARG A 329 40.81 -26.05 7.39
N THR A 330 40.24 -26.77 6.42
CA THR A 330 40.67 -26.69 5.02
C THR A 330 40.54 -25.28 4.45
N VAL A 331 39.40 -24.61 4.68
CA VAL A 331 39.11 -23.29 4.11
C VAL A 331 39.89 -22.14 4.79
N THR A 332 40.35 -22.32 6.03
CA THR A 332 41.10 -21.30 6.77
C THR A 332 42.60 -21.57 6.90
N ALA A 333 43.13 -22.61 6.24
CA ALA A 333 44.54 -23.01 6.33
C ALA A 333 45.50 -21.83 6.10
N ASP A 334 45.33 -21.12 4.98
CA ASP A 334 46.19 -19.99 4.57
C ASP A 334 45.80 -18.64 5.19
N TRP A 335 44.84 -18.60 6.13
CA TRP A 335 44.34 -17.34 6.70
C TRP A 335 45.19 -16.86 7.89
N PRO A 336 45.54 -15.57 7.98
CA PRO A 336 46.15 -15.00 9.18
C PRO A 336 45.15 -14.98 10.35
N ASP A 337 45.65 -14.97 11.58
CA ASP A 337 44.80 -15.02 12.79
C ASP A 337 43.88 -13.81 12.96
N GLU A 338 44.24 -12.66 12.39
CA GLU A 338 43.37 -11.48 12.29
C GLU A 338 42.16 -11.75 11.36
N GLY A 339 42.36 -12.57 10.32
CA GLY A 339 41.32 -13.00 9.39
C GLY A 339 40.33 -14.02 9.96
N LEU A 340 40.70 -14.74 11.04
CA LEU A 340 39.82 -15.67 11.77
C LEU A 340 38.74 -14.91 12.58
N THR A 341 37.82 -14.27 11.85
CA THR A 341 36.60 -13.67 12.39
C THR A 341 35.41 -14.60 12.17
N ALA A 342 34.47 -14.62 13.12
CA ALA A 342 33.29 -15.47 13.05
C ALA A 342 32.41 -15.18 11.82
N ASP A 343 32.43 -13.94 11.32
CA ASP A 343 31.67 -13.52 10.15
C ASP A 343 32.33 -13.94 8.82
N ALA A 344 33.67 -13.94 8.74
CA ALA A 344 34.39 -14.47 7.59
C ALA A 344 34.24 -15.99 7.48
N ILE A 345 34.46 -16.72 8.58
CA ILE A 345 34.27 -18.18 8.65
C ILE A 345 32.82 -18.56 8.30
N ARG A 346 31.82 -17.82 8.83
CA ARG A 346 30.40 -18.03 8.49
C ARG A 346 30.13 -17.90 7.00
N LYS A 347 30.70 -16.89 6.34
CA LYS A 347 30.54 -16.64 4.90
C LYS A 347 31.17 -17.76 4.06
N ALA A 348 32.40 -18.15 4.39
CA ALA A 348 33.16 -19.14 3.62
C ALA A 348 32.56 -20.56 3.72
N VAL A 349 32.32 -21.05 4.95
CA VAL A 349 31.70 -22.37 5.23
C VAL A 349 30.19 -22.37 4.98
N ARG A 350 29.59 -21.20 4.69
CA ARG A 350 28.14 -20.99 4.44
C ARG A 350 27.27 -21.62 5.54
N THR A 351 27.54 -21.25 6.79
CA THR A 351 26.93 -21.84 7.99
C THR A 351 26.16 -20.80 8.84
N SER A 352 25.60 -21.21 9.98
CA SER A 352 24.85 -20.32 10.86
C SER A 352 25.76 -19.33 11.62
N ALA A 353 25.21 -18.20 12.07
CA ALA A 353 25.97 -17.25 12.90
C ALA A 353 26.31 -17.77 14.31
N ALA A 354 25.65 -18.84 14.78
CA ALA A 354 26.06 -19.56 15.99
C ALA A 354 27.28 -20.46 15.68
N ASN A 355 27.20 -21.24 14.61
CA ASN A 355 28.26 -22.15 14.20
C ASN A 355 29.54 -21.37 13.84
N GLY A 356 29.43 -20.26 13.12
CA GLY A 356 30.59 -19.41 12.77
C GLY A 356 31.37 -18.87 13.99
N ARG A 357 30.71 -18.69 15.15
CA ARG A 357 31.40 -18.35 16.42
C ARG A 357 32.09 -19.58 17.02
N MET A 358 31.37 -20.70 17.15
CA MET A 358 31.93 -21.97 17.64
C MET A 358 33.18 -22.39 16.84
N LEU A 359 33.11 -22.33 15.51
CA LEU A 359 34.23 -22.63 14.61
C LEU A 359 35.42 -21.68 14.83
N ARG A 360 35.18 -20.37 14.95
CA ARG A 360 36.23 -19.39 15.28
C ARG A 360 36.94 -19.75 16.59
N ASP A 361 36.15 -19.98 17.63
CA ASP A 361 36.67 -20.16 18.99
C ASP A 361 37.45 -21.47 19.11
N ARG A 362 37.00 -22.52 18.40
CA ARG A 362 37.73 -23.78 18.30
C ARG A 362 39.02 -23.66 17.48
N LEU A 363 38.98 -23.01 16.31
CA LEU A 363 40.17 -22.82 15.46
C LEU A 363 41.23 -21.95 16.15
N LYS A 364 40.84 -20.90 16.89
CA LYS A 364 41.79 -20.07 17.65
C LYS A 364 42.41 -20.83 18.84
N ALA A 365 41.65 -21.70 19.52
CA ALA A 365 42.21 -22.59 20.53
C ALA A 365 43.19 -23.61 19.94
N GLU A 366 42.87 -24.20 18.77
CA GLU A 366 43.74 -25.15 18.07
C GLU A 366 45.05 -24.49 17.58
N ARG A 367 45.00 -23.23 17.11
CA ARG A 367 46.21 -22.48 16.74
C ARG A 367 47.06 -22.07 17.95
N ALA A 368 46.45 -21.54 19.01
CA ALA A 368 47.18 -21.13 20.21
C ALA A 368 47.95 -22.30 20.87
N GLY A 369 47.31 -23.46 21.02
CA GLY A 369 47.98 -24.67 21.53
C GLY A 369 49.06 -25.20 20.60
N GLY A 370 48.94 -24.99 19.28
CA GLY A 370 49.99 -25.30 18.31
C GLY A 370 51.24 -24.42 18.47
N THR A 371 51.08 -23.14 18.82
CA THR A 371 52.21 -22.23 19.09
C THR A 371 52.95 -22.62 20.37
N GLU A 372 52.23 -22.97 21.44
CA GLU A 372 52.85 -23.42 22.70
C GLU A 372 53.60 -24.76 22.52
N ALA A 373 53.04 -25.70 21.77
CA ALA A 373 53.66 -27.01 21.47
C ALA A 373 54.84 -26.94 20.48
N SER A 374 55.14 -25.78 19.89
CA SER A 374 56.30 -25.55 19.01
C SER A 374 57.38 -24.67 19.66
N ALA A 375 57.20 -24.28 20.93
CA ALA A 375 58.11 -23.43 21.70
C ALA A 375 58.78 -24.16 22.88
N ALA A 376 58.64 -25.49 22.93
CA ALA A 376 59.23 -26.42 23.91
C ALA A 376 59.93 -27.59 23.21
#